data_AF-N8W0R5-F1
#
_entry.id   AF-N8W0R5-F1
#
_cell.length_a   1.000
_cell.length_b   1.000
_cell.length_c   1.000
_cell.angle_alpha   90.00
_cell.angle_beta   90.00
_cell.angle_gamma   90.00
#
_symmetry.space_group_name_H-M   'P 1'
#
loop_
_entity.id
_entity.type
_entity.pdbx_description
1 polymer ?
#
loop_
_entity_poly.entity_id
_entity_poly.type
_entity_poly.pdbx_seq_one_letter_code
_entity_poly.pdbx_strand_id
1 'polypeptide(L)'
;MKNYKKALLATMVIAAMPLLAATSNTPINVTTFDDEDGDNLNACSLREALKTAETRKSFGGCEVTDILSTTQKVIQLKAGTYVLNTELTPKADVSIWGESPVDWQKKSVLTNDYPAQTDLKTTIEVKNNSRIFNTTLANKALALSNIILRNGKTPDRGGAIYAGANVTLQNTKILNSQAGLGGGAIFLAGPTASLSITNSLIQDNQSPIGSVLAMSCFNDNVYSKRDISITGSSLISNGSNSSKSVLDFCGEPKVTLSTNTIAKNIADIAIGNLIQFSGNTKASDTPNNNSSVLSNSSSLELLNNTIVENTVNTALLYDKLGTKLLGFNVLAYNNGSYACRYLLGDAAKEEKVGFNIVYNILSLKGDNKCDVPDQSLSDNKTNIDISNTNDIRTLLSPLQNASEYTAFLPLYYPKNNNTQTDMINTGAIGCSSTDQRGIARITDGTLYYDPDARNSCDIGSIELMELTAGDLADLSNGSLLSLIAGYQQEYDFFENLVEKPNNPDFLTYYKIRLQEYKDLLEKTKGNLKYRGIYIDLKKYKLPLPQEVELTDGNHQLNFFSPENYKVTVEALGIGQINDTGETVKPDPKLHCEWNEDLEQILVYRTDGLCCINM
;
A
#
# COMPACT_ATOMS: atom_id res chain seq x y z
N MET A 1 27.25 1.52 -19.58
CA MET A 1 26.64 0.94 -18.36
C MET A 1 27.11 1.74 -17.15
N LYS A 2 26.38 2.80 -16.80
CA LYS A 2 26.52 3.73 -15.67
C LYS A 2 25.65 4.92 -16.10
N ASN A 3 24.39 4.95 -15.66
CA ASN A 3 23.44 6.09 -15.71
C ASN A 3 22.00 5.59 -15.43
N TYR A 4 21.79 4.96 -14.28
CA TYR A 4 20.45 4.63 -13.79
C TYR A 4 20.41 4.82 -12.28
N LYS A 5 20.36 6.08 -11.83
CA LYS A 5 19.93 6.52 -10.47
C LYS A 5 19.79 8.05 -10.46
N LYS A 6 18.93 8.63 -11.30
CA LYS A 6 18.56 10.05 -11.19
C LYS A 6 17.07 10.21 -11.52
N ALA A 7 16.34 10.82 -10.58
CA ALA A 7 14.92 11.15 -10.59
C ALA A 7 13.96 9.97 -10.75
N LEU A 8 13.74 9.22 -9.66
CA LEU A 8 12.58 8.33 -9.52
C LEU A 8 11.68 8.86 -8.40
N LEU A 9 11.18 10.09 -8.56
CA LEU A 9 10.02 10.58 -7.80
C LEU A 9 8.76 9.97 -8.44
N ALA A 10 8.67 8.65 -8.36
CA ALA A 10 7.61 7.85 -8.93
C ALA A 10 6.47 7.71 -7.93
N THR A 11 5.59 8.71 -7.84
CA THR A 11 4.18 8.41 -7.57
C THR A 11 3.64 7.64 -8.77
N MET A 12 3.61 6.31 -8.66
CA MET A 12 2.78 5.42 -9.47
C MET A 12 2.41 4.20 -8.63
N VAL A 13 1.16 4.12 -8.18
CA VAL A 13 0.50 2.83 -8.01
C VAL A 13 -0.92 2.94 -8.57
N ILE A 14 -1.04 2.90 -9.90
CA ILE A 14 -2.27 2.33 -10.52
C ILE A 14 -1.92 1.15 -11.45
N ALA A 15 -0.67 0.69 -11.45
CA ALA A 15 -0.32 -0.57 -12.07
C ALA A 15 0.86 -1.21 -11.32
N ALA A 16 0.63 -1.69 -10.11
CA ALA A 16 1.37 -2.88 -9.71
C ALA A 16 0.82 -4.01 -10.60
N MET A 17 1.38 -4.20 -11.79
CA MET A 17 1.29 -5.52 -12.39
C MET A 17 2.03 -6.43 -11.40
N PRO A 18 1.39 -7.43 -10.80
CA PRO A 18 2.15 -8.39 -10.00
C PRO A 18 3.25 -8.94 -10.91
N LEU A 19 4.49 -8.96 -10.39
CA LEU A 19 5.63 -9.63 -11.03
C LEU A 19 5.29 -11.11 -11.15
N LEU A 20 4.50 -11.46 -12.15
CA LEU A 20 4.11 -12.81 -12.48
C LEU A 20 4.90 -13.24 -13.71
N ALA A 21 5.24 -14.52 -13.75
CA ALA A 21 5.81 -15.18 -14.92
C ALA A 21 4.96 -14.89 -16.18
N ALA A 22 5.56 -15.07 -17.36
CA ALA A 22 4.95 -14.80 -18.67
C ALA A 22 3.43 -14.99 -18.70
N THR A 23 2.70 -13.88 -18.55
CA THR A 23 1.25 -13.83 -18.60
C THR A 23 0.81 -13.95 -20.06
N SER A 24 -0.37 -14.51 -20.28
CA SER A 24 -0.96 -14.54 -21.61
C SER A 24 -1.11 -13.12 -22.18
N ASN A 25 -0.75 -12.91 -23.45
CA ASN A 25 -0.97 -11.62 -24.14
C ASN A 25 -2.45 -11.34 -24.42
N THR A 26 -3.36 -12.30 -24.23
CA THR A 26 -4.79 -12.11 -24.47
C THR A 26 -5.61 -12.73 -23.33
N PRO A 27 -6.34 -11.92 -22.55
CA PRO A 27 -7.15 -12.43 -21.44
C PRO A 27 -8.37 -13.21 -21.95
N ILE A 28 -8.86 -14.14 -21.14
CA ILE A 28 -10.18 -14.73 -21.30
C ILE A 28 -11.18 -13.69 -20.79
N ASN A 29 -11.99 -13.12 -21.70
CA ASN A 29 -12.95 -12.08 -21.35
C ASN A 29 -14.29 -12.69 -20.92
N VAL A 30 -14.71 -12.41 -19.69
CA VAL A 30 -16.04 -12.75 -19.21
C VAL A 30 -17.04 -11.74 -19.78
N THR A 31 -18.14 -12.24 -20.35
CA THR A 31 -19.11 -11.43 -21.09
C THR A 31 -20.52 -11.48 -20.52
N THR A 32 -20.80 -12.34 -19.53
CA THR A 32 -22.06 -12.36 -18.78
C THR A 32 -21.83 -12.35 -17.26
N PHE A 33 -22.82 -11.85 -16.52
CA PHE A 33 -22.88 -11.89 -15.05
C PHE A 33 -23.52 -13.18 -14.52
N ASP A 34 -24.17 -13.95 -15.41
CA ASP A 34 -24.78 -15.22 -15.06
C ASP A 34 -23.71 -16.25 -14.70
N ASP A 35 -24.04 -17.14 -13.77
CA ASP A 35 -23.18 -18.27 -13.37
C ASP A 35 -23.61 -19.54 -14.12
N GLU A 36 -22.97 -19.77 -15.27
CA GLU A 36 -23.29 -20.82 -16.25
C GLU A 36 -22.18 -21.91 -16.28
N ASP A 37 -22.49 -23.11 -16.77
CA ASP A 37 -21.47 -24.17 -17.02
C ASP A 37 -21.72 -24.90 -18.35
N GLY A 38 -21.59 -24.17 -19.45
CA GLY A 38 -21.77 -24.67 -20.81
C GLY A 38 -23.20 -24.52 -21.34
N ASP A 39 -24.06 -23.80 -20.62
CA ASP A 39 -25.47 -23.61 -20.95
C ASP A 39 -25.65 -22.64 -22.13
N ASN A 40 -24.76 -21.66 -22.28
CA ASN A 40 -24.81 -20.63 -23.30
C ASN A 40 -23.51 -20.58 -24.11
N LEU A 41 -23.60 -20.83 -25.42
CA LEU A 41 -22.43 -20.78 -26.31
C LEU A 41 -22.08 -19.37 -26.78
N ASN A 42 -22.89 -18.36 -26.47
CA ASN A 42 -22.70 -16.98 -26.93
C ASN A 42 -22.28 -16.02 -25.82
N ALA A 43 -22.23 -16.47 -24.57
CA ALA A 43 -21.81 -15.69 -23.44
C ALA A 43 -20.84 -16.51 -22.58
N CYS A 44 -19.82 -15.85 -22.05
CA CYS A 44 -18.79 -16.44 -21.22
C CYS A 44 -19.01 -16.02 -19.77
N SER A 45 -19.36 -16.95 -18.89
CA SER A 45 -19.43 -16.72 -17.45
C SER A 45 -18.06 -16.86 -16.76
N LEU A 46 -17.96 -16.39 -15.52
CA LEU A 46 -16.74 -16.55 -14.72
C LEU A 46 -16.39 -18.04 -14.48
N ARG A 47 -17.40 -18.89 -14.26
CA ARG A 47 -17.19 -20.33 -14.05
C ARG A 47 -16.67 -21.02 -15.30
N GLU A 48 -17.24 -20.70 -16.47
CA GLU A 48 -16.75 -21.17 -17.76
C GLU A 48 -15.34 -20.66 -18.07
N ALA A 49 -15.03 -19.42 -17.71
CA ALA A 49 -13.69 -18.86 -17.90
C ALA A 49 -12.62 -19.61 -17.10
N LEU A 50 -12.93 -20.03 -15.87
CA LEU A 50 -12.04 -20.87 -15.07
C LEU A 50 -11.83 -22.26 -15.69
N LYS A 51 -12.89 -22.86 -16.24
CA LYS A 51 -12.81 -24.15 -16.95
C LYS A 51 -12.05 -24.05 -18.27
N THR A 52 -12.19 -22.92 -18.96
CA THR A 52 -11.42 -22.57 -20.16
C THR A 52 -9.94 -22.39 -19.81
N ALA A 53 -9.63 -21.72 -18.70
CA ALA A 53 -8.27 -21.56 -18.21
C ALA A 53 -7.61 -22.90 -17.83
N GLU A 54 -8.37 -23.81 -17.19
CA GLU A 54 -7.93 -25.17 -16.87
C GLU A 54 -7.63 -25.99 -18.12
N THR A 55 -8.61 -26.10 -19.02
CA THR A 55 -8.55 -27.02 -20.15
C THR A 55 -7.77 -26.47 -21.34
N ARG A 56 -7.54 -25.15 -21.37
CA ARG A 56 -6.91 -24.41 -22.47
C ARG A 56 -7.65 -24.62 -23.79
N LYS A 57 -8.98 -24.77 -23.71
CA LYS A 57 -9.90 -24.95 -24.82
C LYS A 57 -11.13 -24.09 -24.57
N SER A 58 -11.66 -23.49 -25.63
CA SER A 58 -12.89 -22.69 -25.55
C SER A 58 -14.03 -23.54 -24.99
N PHE A 59 -14.81 -22.97 -24.06
CA PHE A 59 -15.90 -23.65 -23.36
C PHE A 59 -16.95 -22.63 -22.93
N GLY A 60 -18.24 -22.94 -23.15
CA GLY A 60 -19.36 -22.10 -22.67
C GLY A 60 -19.23 -20.64 -23.08
N GLY A 61 -19.13 -20.37 -24.39
CA GLY A 61 -18.95 -19.02 -24.94
C GLY A 61 -17.62 -18.32 -24.63
N CYS A 62 -16.77 -18.89 -23.77
CA CYS A 62 -15.43 -18.37 -23.49
C CYS A 62 -14.44 -18.83 -24.56
N GLU A 63 -13.81 -17.87 -25.22
CA GLU A 63 -12.75 -18.12 -26.19
C GLU A 63 -11.36 -18.04 -25.56
N VAL A 64 -10.44 -18.87 -26.02
CA VAL A 64 -9.03 -18.83 -25.60
C VAL A 64 -8.10 -18.96 -26.80
N THR A 65 -7.21 -17.98 -26.96
CA THR A 65 -6.22 -17.95 -28.05
C THR A 65 -4.87 -18.53 -27.62
N ASP A 66 -4.50 -18.33 -26.36
CA ASP A 66 -3.27 -18.86 -25.81
C ASP A 66 -3.51 -20.26 -25.21
N ILE A 67 -2.92 -21.27 -25.83
CA ILE A 67 -3.03 -22.67 -25.39
C ILE A 67 -1.75 -23.21 -24.74
N LEU A 68 -0.73 -22.37 -24.51
CA LEU A 68 0.61 -22.80 -24.07
C LEU A 68 0.63 -23.19 -22.59
N SER A 69 0.95 -24.44 -22.26
CA SER A 69 0.95 -24.98 -20.89
C SER A 69 1.76 -24.20 -19.85
N THR A 70 2.72 -23.38 -20.29
CA THR A 70 3.61 -22.56 -19.45
C THR A 70 3.06 -21.18 -19.09
N THR A 71 2.01 -20.69 -19.75
CA THR A 71 1.46 -19.35 -19.46
C THR A 71 0.41 -19.41 -18.36
N GLN A 72 0.48 -18.45 -17.44
CA GLN A 72 -0.60 -18.19 -16.48
C GLN A 72 -1.77 -17.52 -17.22
N LYS A 73 -3.00 -17.97 -16.92
CA LYS A 73 -4.20 -17.44 -17.56
C LYS A 73 -4.75 -16.24 -16.80
N VAL A 74 -5.00 -15.17 -17.56
CA VAL A 74 -5.66 -13.95 -17.09
C VAL A 74 -7.13 -14.02 -17.50
N ILE A 75 -8.01 -13.79 -16.55
CA ILE A 75 -9.47 -13.67 -16.74
C ILE A 75 -9.83 -12.21 -16.48
N GLN A 76 -10.44 -11.55 -17.46
CA GLN A 76 -10.88 -10.16 -17.34
C GLN A 76 -12.39 -10.11 -17.13
N LEU A 77 -12.80 -9.42 -16.06
CA LEU A 77 -14.19 -9.15 -15.71
C LEU A 77 -14.55 -7.72 -16.07
N LYS A 78 -15.79 -7.51 -16.50
CA LYS A 78 -16.40 -6.19 -16.62
C LYS A 78 -16.99 -5.73 -15.29
N ALA A 79 -17.20 -4.42 -15.17
CA ALA A 79 -17.89 -3.82 -14.03
C ALA A 79 -19.30 -4.42 -13.88
N GLY A 80 -19.67 -4.73 -12.64
CA GLY A 80 -20.93 -5.37 -12.31
C GLY A 80 -20.79 -6.38 -11.16
N THR A 81 -21.83 -7.17 -10.95
CA THR A 81 -21.90 -8.15 -9.87
C THR A 81 -22.11 -9.54 -10.43
N TYR A 82 -21.16 -10.43 -10.18
CA TYR A 82 -21.20 -11.85 -10.54
C TYR A 82 -21.75 -12.63 -9.35
N VAL A 83 -22.98 -13.11 -9.47
CA VAL A 83 -23.68 -13.82 -8.38
C VAL A 83 -23.61 -15.33 -8.62
N LEU A 84 -22.70 -15.99 -7.91
CA LEU A 84 -22.42 -17.41 -8.03
C LEU A 84 -23.52 -18.27 -7.38
N ASN A 85 -23.85 -19.39 -8.01
CA ASN A 85 -24.76 -20.40 -7.47
C ASN A 85 -24.06 -21.31 -6.46
N THR A 86 -22.75 -21.56 -6.65
CA THR A 86 -21.90 -22.40 -5.79
C THR A 86 -20.46 -21.88 -5.76
N GLU A 87 -19.64 -22.39 -4.83
CA GLU A 87 -18.22 -22.03 -4.76
C GLU A 87 -17.47 -22.29 -6.09
N LEU A 88 -16.49 -21.44 -6.39
CA LEU A 88 -15.56 -21.61 -7.49
C LEU A 88 -14.36 -22.42 -7.03
N THR A 89 -13.98 -23.41 -7.84
CA THR A 89 -12.83 -24.30 -7.56
C THR A 89 -11.80 -24.21 -8.69
N PRO A 90 -10.95 -23.18 -8.72
CA PRO A 90 -9.91 -23.06 -9.75
C PRO A 90 -9.00 -24.29 -9.79
N LYS A 91 -8.81 -24.84 -10.99
CA LYS A 91 -7.96 -26.02 -11.26
C LYS A 91 -6.69 -25.72 -12.06
N ALA A 92 -6.48 -24.46 -12.39
CA ALA A 92 -5.21 -23.92 -12.90
C ALA A 92 -4.82 -22.66 -12.12
N ASP A 93 -3.55 -22.26 -12.21
CA ASP A 93 -3.09 -20.99 -11.66
C ASP A 93 -3.71 -19.86 -12.49
N VAL A 94 -4.43 -18.95 -11.82
CA VAL A 94 -5.23 -17.92 -12.48
C VAL A 94 -5.03 -16.55 -11.87
N SER A 95 -5.07 -15.53 -12.72
CA SER A 95 -5.19 -14.13 -12.36
C SER A 95 -6.55 -13.63 -12.82
N ILE A 96 -7.38 -13.14 -11.90
CA ILE A 96 -8.70 -12.59 -12.20
C ILE A 96 -8.65 -11.09 -11.96
N TRP A 97 -8.93 -10.32 -13.00
CA TRP A 97 -8.90 -8.86 -12.96
C TRP A 97 -10.32 -8.32 -13.09
N GLY A 98 -10.73 -7.50 -12.13
CA GLY A 98 -11.91 -6.66 -12.25
C GLY A 98 -11.69 -5.51 -13.23
N GLU A 99 -12.78 -4.83 -13.56
CA GLU A 99 -12.75 -3.57 -14.30
C GLU A 99 -11.85 -2.55 -13.60
N SER A 100 -11.10 -1.77 -14.39
CA SER A 100 -10.17 -0.79 -13.85
C SER A 100 -10.92 0.31 -13.09
N PRO A 101 -10.61 0.53 -11.79
CA PRO A 101 -11.33 1.49 -10.96
C PRO A 101 -10.71 2.88 -11.12
N VAL A 102 -10.69 3.41 -12.34
CA VAL A 102 -10.14 4.74 -12.65
C VAL A 102 -11.14 5.60 -13.43
N ASP A 103 -10.91 6.92 -13.38
CA ASP A 103 -11.59 7.95 -14.17
C ASP A 103 -10.55 8.81 -14.90
N TRP A 104 -10.52 8.67 -16.23
CA TRP A 104 -9.63 9.43 -17.13
C TRP A 104 -10.12 10.85 -17.44
N GLN A 105 -11.27 11.25 -16.88
CA GLN A 105 -11.82 12.60 -17.02
C GLN A 105 -11.35 13.55 -15.91
N LYS A 106 -10.68 13.05 -14.88
CA LYS A 106 -10.21 13.84 -13.74
C LYS A 106 -8.77 13.48 -13.35
N LYS A 107 -8.08 14.46 -12.77
CA LYS A 107 -6.82 14.25 -12.06
C LYS A 107 -7.08 13.68 -10.67
N SER A 108 -6.21 12.77 -10.22
CA SER A 108 -6.21 12.29 -8.84
C SER A 108 -5.85 13.42 -7.88
N VAL A 109 -6.57 13.52 -6.76
CA VAL A 109 -6.23 14.45 -5.67
C VAL A 109 -4.93 14.07 -4.95
N LEU A 110 -4.48 12.83 -5.08
CA LEU A 110 -3.27 12.31 -4.43
C LEU A 110 -2.00 12.38 -5.31
N THR A 111 -2.15 12.53 -6.62
CA THR A 111 -1.00 12.61 -7.56
C THR A 111 -1.00 13.87 -8.42
N ASN A 112 -2.12 14.60 -8.46
CA ASN A 112 -2.38 15.70 -9.39
C ASN A 112 -2.14 15.35 -10.86
N ASP A 113 -2.38 14.09 -11.22
CA ASP A 113 -2.27 13.58 -12.58
C ASP A 113 -3.40 12.58 -12.89
N TYR A 114 -3.55 12.27 -14.16
CA TYR A 114 -4.51 11.30 -14.68
C TYR A 114 -3.98 9.87 -14.59
N PRO A 115 -4.87 8.88 -14.41
CA PRO A 115 -6.29 9.06 -14.09
C PRO A 115 -6.53 9.24 -12.58
N ALA A 116 -7.69 9.78 -12.22
CA ALA A 116 -8.18 9.72 -10.85
C ALA A 116 -8.56 8.28 -10.46
N GLN A 117 -8.23 7.86 -9.24
CA GLN A 117 -8.74 6.60 -8.69
C GLN A 117 -10.24 6.74 -8.39
N THR A 118 -10.97 5.64 -8.52
CA THR A 118 -12.39 5.49 -8.13
C THR A 118 -12.55 4.25 -7.25
N ASP A 119 -13.75 4.02 -6.69
CA ASP A 119 -14.03 2.78 -5.98
C ASP A 119 -14.08 1.56 -6.95
N LEU A 120 -13.89 0.36 -6.41
CA LEU A 120 -13.94 -0.90 -7.17
C LEU A 120 -15.32 -1.11 -7.80
N LYS A 121 -15.31 -1.51 -9.07
CA LYS A 121 -16.52 -1.63 -9.90
C LYS A 121 -16.99 -3.08 -10.11
N THR A 122 -16.22 -4.05 -9.64
CA THR A 122 -16.45 -5.48 -9.88
C THR A 122 -16.66 -6.23 -8.57
N THR A 123 -17.82 -6.88 -8.42
CA THR A 123 -18.17 -7.68 -7.24
C THR A 123 -18.38 -9.14 -7.60
N ILE A 124 -17.84 -10.05 -6.81
CA ILE A 124 -18.15 -11.47 -6.82
C ILE A 124 -18.80 -11.81 -5.48
N GLU A 125 -20.01 -12.35 -5.54
CA GLU A 125 -20.72 -12.86 -4.36
C GLU A 125 -21.35 -14.21 -4.68
N VAL A 126 -21.87 -14.88 -3.66
CA VAL A 126 -22.40 -16.24 -3.79
C VAL A 126 -23.71 -16.39 -3.05
N LYS A 127 -24.65 -17.13 -3.64
CA LYS A 127 -25.95 -17.45 -3.05
C LYS A 127 -25.82 -18.54 -1.98
N ASN A 128 -26.91 -18.77 -1.25
CA ASN A 128 -27.14 -19.97 -0.43
C ASN A 128 -26.08 -20.25 0.65
N ASN A 129 -25.46 -19.21 1.23
CA ASN A 129 -24.44 -19.38 2.28
C ASN A 129 -23.31 -20.34 1.87
N SER A 130 -22.72 -20.11 0.70
CA SER A 130 -21.54 -20.84 0.22
C SER A 130 -20.28 -19.98 0.31
N ARG A 131 -19.11 -20.62 0.23
CA ARG A 131 -17.84 -19.92 0.01
C ARG A 131 -17.76 -19.37 -1.41
N ILE A 132 -16.87 -18.42 -1.64
CA ILE A 132 -16.62 -17.87 -2.98
C ILE A 132 -15.55 -18.69 -3.69
N PHE A 133 -14.35 -18.85 -3.10
CA PHE A 133 -13.24 -19.59 -3.70
C PHE A 133 -12.74 -20.73 -2.80
N ASN A 134 -12.49 -21.88 -3.43
CA ASN A 134 -11.85 -23.03 -2.80
C ASN A 134 -10.73 -23.58 -3.70
N THR A 135 -9.47 -23.34 -3.32
CA THR A 135 -8.31 -23.83 -4.09
C THR A 135 -7.67 -25.09 -3.49
N THR A 136 -8.23 -25.67 -2.42
CA THR A 136 -7.66 -26.87 -1.78
C THR A 136 -7.83 -28.15 -2.59
N LEU A 137 -8.73 -28.16 -3.58
CA LEU A 137 -8.96 -29.34 -4.42
C LEU A 137 -7.84 -29.56 -5.46
N ALA A 138 -7.25 -28.49 -5.97
CA ALA A 138 -6.24 -28.55 -7.03
C ALA A 138 -4.88 -27.95 -6.62
N ASN A 139 -4.83 -27.26 -5.47
CA ASN A 139 -3.65 -26.55 -4.95
C ASN A 139 -3.06 -25.60 -5.99
N LYS A 140 -3.92 -24.73 -6.54
CA LYS A 140 -3.56 -23.74 -7.56
C LYS A 140 -3.62 -22.32 -7.03
N ALA A 141 -2.66 -21.52 -7.48
CA ALA A 141 -2.51 -20.14 -7.07
C ALA A 141 -3.68 -19.28 -7.59
N LEU A 142 -4.10 -18.34 -6.76
CA LEU A 142 -5.18 -17.40 -7.06
C LEU A 142 -4.69 -15.98 -6.88
N ALA A 143 -4.66 -15.21 -7.96
CA ALA A 143 -4.41 -13.78 -7.92
C ALA A 143 -5.68 -13.01 -8.27
N LEU A 144 -6.08 -12.06 -7.43
CA LEU A 144 -7.25 -11.20 -7.62
C LEU A 144 -6.81 -9.74 -7.64
N SER A 145 -7.30 -8.98 -8.62
CA SER A 145 -7.02 -7.55 -8.73
C SER A 145 -8.29 -6.76 -9.04
N ASN A 146 -8.52 -5.64 -8.36
CA ASN A 146 -9.68 -4.76 -8.57
C ASN A 146 -11.05 -5.44 -8.33
N ILE A 147 -11.13 -6.34 -7.35
CA ILE A 147 -12.32 -7.17 -7.08
C ILE A 147 -12.82 -6.99 -5.65
N ILE A 148 -14.14 -6.90 -5.50
CA ILE A 148 -14.85 -7.04 -4.24
C ILE A 148 -15.32 -8.49 -4.11
N LEU A 149 -14.91 -9.18 -3.05
CA LEU A 149 -15.50 -10.43 -2.59
C LEU A 149 -16.50 -10.11 -1.48
N ARG A 150 -17.75 -10.55 -1.62
CA ARG A 150 -18.80 -10.19 -0.67
C ARG A 150 -19.64 -11.39 -0.25
N ASN A 151 -20.04 -11.41 1.01
CA ASN A 151 -21.04 -12.35 1.56
C ASN A 151 -20.63 -13.83 1.45
N GLY A 152 -19.34 -14.15 1.36
CA GLY A 152 -18.89 -15.55 1.39
C GLY A 152 -19.17 -16.15 2.75
N LYS A 153 -19.93 -17.25 2.83
CA LYS A 153 -20.36 -17.82 4.11
C LYS A 153 -20.26 -19.34 4.10
N THR A 154 -19.74 -19.91 5.18
CA THR A 154 -19.61 -21.37 5.31
C THR A 154 -19.68 -21.81 6.77
N PRO A 155 -20.24 -22.99 7.07
CA PRO A 155 -20.09 -23.59 8.39
C PRO A 155 -18.67 -24.11 8.66
N ASP A 156 -17.81 -24.20 7.64
CA ASP A 156 -16.43 -24.69 7.74
C ASP A 156 -15.43 -23.50 7.78
N ARG A 157 -14.30 -23.61 7.09
CA ARG A 157 -13.19 -22.66 7.04
C ARG A 157 -13.18 -21.84 5.75
N GLY A 158 -12.71 -20.60 5.85
CA GLY A 158 -12.46 -19.71 4.72
C GLY A 158 -13.75 -19.18 4.11
N GLY A 159 -14.38 -18.19 4.75
CA GLY A 159 -15.69 -17.67 4.31
C GLY A 159 -15.66 -17.16 2.87
N ALA A 160 -14.70 -16.28 2.54
CA ALA A 160 -14.46 -15.89 1.15
C ALA A 160 -13.54 -16.87 0.44
N ILE A 161 -12.38 -17.19 1.02
CA ILE A 161 -11.32 -17.97 0.37
C ILE A 161 -10.85 -19.10 1.29
N TYR A 162 -10.93 -20.33 0.80
CA TYR A 162 -10.26 -21.49 1.37
C TYR A 162 -9.05 -21.88 0.50
N ALA A 163 -7.84 -21.59 0.97
CA ALA A 163 -6.64 -21.57 0.15
C ALA A 163 -5.78 -22.85 0.28
N GLY A 164 -5.67 -23.61 -0.81
CA GLY A 164 -4.73 -24.74 -0.94
C GLY A 164 -3.33 -24.35 -1.43
N ALA A 165 -3.20 -23.16 -2.03
CA ALA A 165 -1.95 -22.62 -2.55
C ALA A 165 -1.93 -21.09 -2.37
N ASN A 166 -0.94 -20.43 -2.96
CA ASN A 166 -0.71 -18.99 -2.77
C ASN A 166 -1.91 -18.14 -3.21
N VAL A 167 -2.22 -17.12 -2.41
CA VAL A 167 -3.24 -16.12 -2.70
C VAL A 167 -2.61 -14.74 -2.75
N THR A 168 -2.86 -14.01 -3.83
CA THR A 168 -2.42 -12.63 -4.01
C THR A 168 -3.64 -11.75 -4.23
N LEU A 169 -3.83 -10.75 -3.36
CA LEU A 169 -4.92 -9.81 -3.40
C LEU A 169 -4.36 -8.40 -3.56
N GLN A 170 -4.76 -7.72 -4.63
CA GLN A 170 -4.28 -6.37 -4.91
C GLN A 170 -5.44 -5.45 -5.25
N ASN A 171 -5.58 -4.35 -4.52
CA ASN A 171 -6.72 -3.44 -4.71
C ASN A 171 -8.06 -4.20 -4.64
N THR A 172 -8.26 -4.93 -3.54
CA THR A 172 -9.44 -5.78 -3.35
C THR A 172 -10.23 -5.36 -2.12
N LYS A 173 -11.48 -5.81 -2.05
CA LYS A 173 -12.27 -5.75 -0.81
C LYS A 173 -12.76 -7.14 -0.45
N ILE A 174 -12.62 -7.58 0.81
CA ILE A 174 -13.34 -8.76 1.33
C ILE A 174 -14.30 -8.29 2.41
N LEU A 175 -15.59 -8.38 2.10
CA LEU A 175 -16.66 -7.76 2.88
C LEU A 175 -17.63 -8.81 3.41
N ASN A 176 -17.97 -8.72 4.70
CA ASN A 176 -19.05 -9.49 5.33
C ASN A 176 -18.98 -11.00 5.07
N SER A 177 -17.77 -11.58 5.10
CA SER A 177 -17.58 -13.02 4.93
C SER A 177 -17.51 -13.74 6.29
N GLN A 178 -18.06 -14.94 6.36
CA GLN A 178 -18.30 -15.66 7.61
C GLN A 178 -17.86 -17.12 7.51
N ALA A 179 -17.12 -17.61 8.51
CA ALA A 179 -16.71 -19.00 8.62
C ALA A 179 -17.10 -19.56 10.00
N GLY A 180 -17.58 -20.80 10.03
CA GLY A 180 -18.00 -21.46 11.28
C GLY A 180 -16.84 -22.01 12.11
N LEU A 181 -15.66 -22.23 11.51
CA LEU A 181 -14.50 -22.77 12.22
C LEU A 181 -13.30 -21.82 12.28
N GLY A 182 -12.94 -21.21 11.16
CA GLY A 182 -11.71 -20.42 11.05
C GLY A 182 -11.63 -19.62 9.75
N GLY A 183 -11.05 -18.42 9.79
CA GLY A 183 -10.77 -17.64 8.59
C GLY A 183 -12.05 -17.05 8.00
N GLY A 184 -12.63 -16.04 8.66
CA GLY A 184 -13.87 -15.41 8.21
C GLY A 184 -13.74 -14.86 6.79
N ALA A 185 -12.67 -14.12 6.51
CA ALA A 185 -12.27 -13.79 5.15
C ALA A 185 -11.48 -14.94 4.51
N ILE A 186 -10.33 -15.30 5.08
CA ILE A 186 -9.37 -16.23 4.45
C ILE A 186 -8.93 -17.31 5.42
N PHE A 187 -8.94 -18.56 4.97
CA PHE A 187 -8.25 -19.66 5.65
C PHE A 187 -7.16 -20.26 4.77
N LEU A 188 -5.93 -20.27 5.26
CA LEU A 188 -4.79 -20.88 4.59
C LEU A 188 -4.67 -22.36 5.01
N ALA A 189 -4.93 -23.28 4.09
CA ALA A 189 -4.98 -24.72 4.34
C ALA A 189 -3.71 -25.45 3.85
N GLY A 190 -3.21 -25.08 2.67
CA GLY A 190 -2.08 -25.78 2.04
C GLY A 190 -0.76 -25.67 2.82
N PRO A 191 0.16 -26.65 2.70
CA PRO A 191 1.41 -26.70 3.46
C PRO A 191 2.31 -25.48 3.27
N THR A 192 2.26 -24.89 2.08
CA THR A 192 3.04 -23.71 1.69
C THR A 192 2.16 -22.58 1.15
N ALA A 193 0.86 -22.57 1.48
CA ALA A 193 -0.06 -21.55 1.00
C ALA A 193 0.28 -20.19 1.64
N SER A 194 0.96 -19.34 0.88
CA SER A 194 1.34 -17.97 1.27
C SER A 194 0.24 -16.96 0.90
N LEU A 195 0.29 -15.79 1.52
CA LEU A 195 -0.71 -14.73 1.33
C LEU A 195 -0.02 -13.38 1.13
N SER A 196 -0.45 -12.63 0.10
CA SER A 196 -0.07 -11.24 -0.06
C SER A 196 -1.31 -10.39 -0.30
N ILE A 197 -1.50 -9.37 0.53
CA ILE A 197 -2.61 -8.41 0.44
C ILE A 197 -2.01 -7.01 0.33
N THR A 198 -2.34 -6.29 -0.74
CA THR A 198 -1.85 -4.93 -0.96
C THR A 198 -3.00 -4.00 -1.30
N ASN A 199 -3.00 -2.80 -0.71
CA ASN A 199 -3.97 -1.74 -0.99
C ASN A 199 -5.43 -2.24 -0.90
N SER A 200 -5.80 -3.00 0.13
CA SER A 200 -7.08 -3.70 0.19
C SER A 200 -7.86 -3.40 1.48
N LEU A 201 -9.18 -3.59 1.42
CA LEU A 201 -10.08 -3.45 2.57
C LEU A 201 -10.62 -4.83 2.99
N ILE A 202 -10.36 -5.23 4.22
CA ILE A 202 -10.96 -6.41 4.83
C ILE A 202 -11.89 -5.94 5.94
N GLN A 203 -13.19 -6.11 5.74
CA GLN A 203 -14.20 -5.48 6.60
C GLN A 203 -15.39 -6.38 6.94
N ASP A 204 -15.84 -6.29 8.19
CA ASP A 204 -17.04 -6.96 8.73
C ASP A 204 -17.01 -8.50 8.61
N ASN A 205 -15.83 -9.09 8.47
CA ASN A 205 -15.68 -10.55 8.38
C ASN A 205 -15.71 -11.19 9.77
N GLN A 206 -16.26 -12.40 9.90
CA GLN A 206 -16.48 -13.04 11.19
C GLN A 206 -16.08 -14.52 11.20
N SER A 207 -15.44 -14.94 12.28
CA SER A 207 -15.16 -16.34 12.59
C SER A 207 -14.87 -16.50 14.08
N PRO A 208 -15.10 -17.69 14.67
CA PRO A 208 -14.61 -17.98 16.02
C PRO A 208 -13.09 -17.85 16.16
N ILE A 209 -12.34 -18.18 15.11
CA ILE A 209 -10.87 -18.11 15.08
C ILE A 209 -10.45 -17.38 13.80
N GLY A 210 -9.62 -16.34 13.92
CA GLY A 210 -9.13 -15.57 12.78
C GLY A 210 -10.25 -15.01 11.90
N SER A 211 -10.95 -13.99 12.40
CA SER A 211 -12.04 -13.35 11.65
C SER A 211 -11.59 -12.78 10.29
N VAL A 212 -10.35 -12.29 10.21
CA VAL A 212 -9.69 -11.94 8.95
C VAL A 212 -8.93 -13.14 8.39
N LEU A 213 -8.01 -13.70 9.18
CA LEU A 213 -7.08 -14.73 8.72
C LEU A 213 -6.91 -15.81 9.78
N ALA A 214 -7.08 -17.06 9.37
CA ALA A 214 -6.66 -18.24 10.14
C ALA A 214 -5.90 -19.24 9.26
N MET A 215 -5.27 -20.23 9.91
CA MET A 215 -4.39 -21.17 9.24
C MET A 215 -4.34 -22.56 9.86
N SER A 216 -4.00 -23.56 9.04
CA SER A 216 -3.49 -24.85 9.54
C SER A 216 -2.02 -24.73 9.99
N CYS A 217 -1.77 -25.14 11.23
CA CYS A 217 -0.45 -25.04 11.85
C CYS A 217 0.52 -26.13 11.37
N PHE A 218 -0.03 -27.32 11.06
CA PHE A 218 0.72 -28.49 10.66
C PHE A 218 0.18 -29.10 9.37
N ASN A 219 1.09 -29.63 8.55
CA ASN A 219 0.81 -30.53 7.44
C ASN A 219 1.77 -31.72 7.54
N ASP A 220 1.24 -32.95 7.53
CA ASP A 220 2.03 -34.19 7.67
C ASP A 220 3.02 -34.19 8.87
N ASN A 221 2.55 -33.69 10.02
CA ASN A 221 3.32 -33.54 11.28
C ASN A 221 4.51 -32.57 11.21
N VAL A 222 4.61 -31.75 10.16
CA VAL A 222 5.59 -30.67 10.03
C VAL A 222 4.87 -29.33 10.10
N TYR A 223 5.52 -28.32 10.69
CA TYR A 223 4.99 -26.96 10.68
C TYR A 223 4.78 -26.47 9.24
N SER A 224 3.61 -25.89 8.99
CA SER A 224 3.32 -25.21 7.72
C SER A 224 4.20 -23.96 7.61
N LYS A 225 4.89 -23.79 6.48
CA LYS A 225 5.80 -22.65 6.23
C LYS A 225 5.13 -21.68 5.28
N ARG A 226 4.92 -20.44 5.71
CA ARG A 226 4.11 -19.46 4.97
C ARG A 226 4.72 -18.08 5.04
N ASP A 227 4.73 -17.41 3.91
CA ASP A 227 5.04 -15.99 3.83
C ASP A 227 3.71 -15.23 3.75
N ILE A 228 3.50 -14.28 4.67
CA ILE A 228 2.26 -13.54 4.80
C ILE A 228 2.59 -12.06 4.84
N SER A 229 2.11 -11.31 3.85
CA SER A 229 2.23 -9.85 3.81
C SER A 229 0.87 -9.18 3.70
N ILE A 230 0.65 -8.16 4.52
CA ILE A 230 -0.48 -7.24 4.39
C ILE A 230 0.09 -5.83 4.41
N THR A 231 -0.06 -5.11 3.30
CA THR A 231 0.59 -3.82 3.09
C THR A 231 -0.40 -2.77 2.60
N GLY A 232 -0.32 -1.54 3.16
CA GLY A 232 -1.14 -0.42 2.69
C GLY A 232 -2.64 -0.68 2.78
N SER A 233 -3.10 -1.50 3.73
CA SER A 233 -4.46 -2.06 3.75
C SER A 233 -5.23 -1.67 5.01
N SER A 234 -6.56 -1.75 4.94
CA SER A 234 -7.45 -1.48 6.07
C SER A 234 -8.15 -2.75 6.56
N LEU A 235 -8.02 -3.06 7.85
CA LEU A 235 -8.70 -4.16 8.53
C LEU A 235 -9.68 -3.56 9.53
N ILE A 236 -10.95 -3.45 9.13
CA ILE A 236 -11.94 -2.65 9.85
C ILE A 236 -13.11 -3.51 10.34
N SER A 237 -13.48 -3.37 11.60
CA SER A 237 -14.73 -3.95 12.13
C SER A 237 -14.89 -5.47 11.92
N ASN A 238 -13.79 -6.21 11.82
CA ASN A 238 -13.84 -7.67 11.73
C ASN A 238 -14.02 -8.29 13.12
N GLY A 239 -14.69 -9.44 13.15
CA GLY A 239 -14.93 -10.25 14.33
C GLY A 239 -16.21 -9.92 15.07
N SER A 240 -16.34 -10.51 16.24
CA SER A 240 -17.54 -10.45 17.09
C SER A 240 -17.14 -10.64 18.55
N ASN A 241 -18.07 -10.39 19.47
CA ASN A 241 -17.86 -10.66 20.91
C ASN A 241 -17.60 -12.14 21.25
N SER A 242 -17.78 -13.05 20.29
CA SER A 242 -17.49 -14.49 20.44
C SER A 242 -16.20 -14.94 19.76
N SER A 243 -15.55 -14.03 19.01
CA SER A 243 -14.32 -14.33 18.29
C SER A 243 -13.15 -14.41 19.27
N LYS A 244 -12.31 -15.43 19.13
CA LYS A 244 -11.07 -15.60 19.92
C LYS A 244 -9.90 -14.85 19.30
N SER A 245 -9.93 -14.65 17.99
CA SER A 245 -8.89 -13.95 17.26
C SER A 245 -9.41 -13.25 16.00
N VAL A 246 -8.74 -12.18 15.59
CA VAL A 246 -8.97 -11.52 14.28
C VAL A 246 -7.92 -11.99 13.27
N LEU A 247 -6.65 -11.96 13.65
CA LEU A 247 -5.53 -12.58 12.94
C LEU A 247 -4.97 -13.72 13.81
N ASP A 248 -5.02 -14.94 13.29
CA ASP A 248 -4.57 -16.14 13.99
C ASP A 248 -3.38 -16.79 13.28
N PHE A 249 -2.19 -16.66 13.88
CA PHE A 249 -0.94 -17.16 13.31
C PHE A 249 -0.44 -18.40 14.03
N CYS A 250 -0.17 -19.45 13.27
CA CYS A 250 0.43 -20.69 13.76
C CYS A 250 1.23 -21.37 12.64
N GLY A 251 2.00 -22.41 12.96
CA GLY A 251 2.97 -23.01 12.05
C GLY A 251 4.35 -22.38 12.20
N GLU A 252 5.05 -22.20 11.08
CA GLU A 252 6.29 -21.42 10.94
C GLU A 252 6.05 -20.26 9.97
N PRO A 253 5.17 -19.29 10.29
CA PRO A 253 4.88 -18.18 9.41
C PRO A 253 5.97 -17.10 9.50
N LYS A 254 6.23 -16.44 8.38
CA LYS A 254 6.88 -15.13 8.29
C LYS A 254 5.82 -14.10 7.95
N VAL A 255 5.52 -13.22 8.90
CA VAL A 255 4.43 -12.25 8.81
C VAL A 255 5.00 -10.84 8.76
N THR A 256 4.59 -10.07 7.77
CA THR A 256 4.84 -8.62 7.68
C THR A 256 3.51 -7.89 7.54
N LEU A 257 3.15 -7.09 8.54
CA LEU A 257 2.07 -6.12 8.44
C LEU A 257 2.72 -4.74 8.32
N SER A 258 2.59 -4.10 7.15
CA SER A 258 3.20 -2.79 6.91
C SER A 258 2.18 -1.74 6.49
N THR A 259 2.22 -0.55 7.09
CA THR A 259 1.47 0.60 6.57
C THR A 259 -0.05 0.38 6.56
N ASN A 260 -0.58 -0.30 7.58
CA ASN A 260 -2.01 -0.66 7.63
C ASN A 260 -2.77 0.16 8.68
N THR A 261 -4.05 0.41 8.41
CA THR A 261 -5.01 0.80 9.44
C THR A 261 -5.75 -0.44 9.95
N ILE A 262 -5.59 -0.79 11.23
CA ILE A 262 -6.25 -1.93 11.87
C ILE A 262 -7.11 -1.40 13.02
N ALA A 263 -8.41 -1.24 12.78
CA ALA A 263 -9.26 -0.51 13.71
C ALA A 263 -10.66 -1.07 13.86
N LYS A 264 -11.25 -0.81 15.04
CA LYS A 264 -12.64 -1.18 15.37
C LYS A 264 -12.95 -2.67 15.26
N ASN A 265 -11.94 -3.53 15.17
CA ASN A 265 -12.14 -4.97 15.17
C ASN A 265 -12.54 -5.43 16.57
N ILE A 266 -13.29 -6.53 16.62
CA ILE A 266 -13.93 -7.02 17.85
C ILE A 266 -13.54 -8.48 18.07
N ALA A 267 -13.12 -8.78 19.30
CA ALA A 267 -12.99 -10.13 19.81
C ALA A 267 -13.64 -10.19 21.20
N ASP A 268 -13.72 -11.38 21.77
CA ASP A 268 -14.13 -11.57 23.15
C ASP A 268 -13.27 -10.68 24.08
N ILE A 269 -13.92 -9.83 24.88
CA ILE A 269 -13.22 -8.84 25.72
C ILE A 269 -12.48 -9.47 26.91
N ALA A 270 -12.86 -10.68 27.30
CA ALA A 270 -12.24 -11.40 28.41
C ALA A 270 -11.04 -12.23 27.96
N ILE A 271 -11.07 -12.82 26.75
CA ILE A 271 -10.05 -13.77 26.30
C ILE A 271 -9.57 -13.60 24.84
N GLY A 272 -10.26 -12.78 24.05
CA GLY A 272 -10.03 -12.64 22.62
C GLY A 272 -8.88 -11.70 22.29
N ASN A 273 -8.18 -12.02 21.20
CA ASN A 273 -6.98 -11.31 20.77
C ASN A 273 -7.19 -10.65 19.39
N LEU A 274 -6.59 -9.48 19.15
CA LEU A 274 -6.57 -8.95 17.78
C LEU A 274 -5.56 -9.76 16.93
N ILE A 275 -4.32 -9.86 17.42
CA ILE A 275 -3.22 -10.61 16.81
C ILE A 275 -2.80 -11.73 17.78
N GLN A 276 -3.02 -12.98 17.36
CA GLN A 276 -2.53 -14.17 18.04
C GLN A 276 -1.22 -14.61 17.39
N PHE A 277 -0.10 -14.36 18.05
CA PHE A 277 1.24 -14.81 17.64
C PHE A 277 1.94 -15.50 18.80
N SER A 278 1.37 -16.62 19.25
CA SER A 278 1.91 -17.42 20.35
C SER A 278 1.57 -18.90 20.18
N GLY A 279 2.20 -19.75 20.99
CA GLY A 279 1.75 -21.11 21.23
C GLY A 279 0.40 -21.18 21.95
N ASN A 280 -0.06 -22.41 22.23
CA ASN A 280 -1.39 -22.70 22.75
C ASN A 280 -1.47 -22.68 24.28
N THR A 281 -0.46 -23.13 25.03
CA THR A 281 -0.45 -23.12 26.52
C THR A 281 0.88 -23.50 27.20
N LYS A 282 1.96 -23.84 26.47
CA LYS A 282 3.21 -24.31 27.11
C LYS A 282 4.38 -23.38 26.86
N ALA A 283 4.93 -22.83 27.95
CA ALA A 283 6.31 -22.35 28.00
C ALA A 283 7.21 -23.49 27.51
N SER A 284 7.94 -23.27 26.43
CA SER A 284 8.95 -24.23 26.01
C SER A 284 10.19 -23.51 25.55
N ASP A 285 11.19 -23.51 26.42
CA ASP A 285 12.58 -23.23 26.07
C ASP A 285 13.21 -24.41 25.28
N THR A 286 12.45 -25.49 25.01
CA THR A 286 12.93 -26.63 24.22
C THR A 286 12.71 -26.42 22.71
N PRO A 287 13.75 -26.56 21.86
CA PRO A 287 13.69 -26.31 20.42
C PRO A 287 12.69 -27.17 19.62
N ASN A 288 12.33 -28.35 20.14
CA ASN A 288 11.43 -29.32 19.50
C ASN A 288 10.16 -29.52 20.32
N ASN A 289 9.41 -28.45 20.57
CA ASN A 289 8.10 -28.59 21.21
C ASN A 289 7.07 -29.11 20.19
N ASN A 290 6.89 -30.43 20.15
CA ASN A 290 5.83 -31.10 19.37
C ASN A 290 4.40 -30.74 19.85
N SER A 291 4.25 -29.88 20.86
CA SER A 291 2.95 -29.45 21.41
C SER A 291 2.65 -27.95 21.31
N SER A 292 3.57 -27.13 20.78
CA SER A 292 3.26 -25.73 20.43
C SER A 292 2.61 -25.67 19.05
N VAL A 293 1.63 -24.77 18.86
CA VAL A 293 1.09 -24.50 17.52
C VAL A 293 1.96 -23.56 16.71
N LEU A 294 2.91 -22.85 17.33
CA LEU A 294 3.83 -21.90 16.68
C LEU A 294 5.28 -22.38 16.79
N SER A 295 6.06 -22.20 15.72
CA SER A 295 7.48 -22.57 15.63
C SER A 295 8.39 -21.46 16.18
N ASN A 296 9.55 -21.84 16.70
CA ASN A 296 10.63 -20.91 17.07
C ASN A 296 11.22 -20.17 15.86
N SER A 297 11.05 -20.70 14.66
CA SER A 297 11.53 -20.09 13.41
C SER A 297 10.53 -19.11 12.78
N SER A 298 9.40 -18.85 13.45
CA SER A 298 8.40 -17.89 13.00
C SER A 298 8.89 -16.45 13.18
N SER A 299 8.37 -15.50 12.40
CA SER A 299 8.65 -14.07 12.57
C SER A 299 7.41 -13.21 12.37
N LEU A 300 7.28 -12.15 13.15
CA LEU A 300 6.26 -11.11 13.04
C LEU A 300 6.93 -9.75 12.95
N GLU A 301 6.67 -9.02 11.88
CA GLU A 301 7.07 -7.64 11.68
C GLU A 301 5.83 -6.77 11.57
N LEU A 302 5.75 -5.75 12.43
CA LEU A 302 4.78 -4.67 12.35
C LEU A 302 5.56 -3.39 12.04
N LEU A 303 5.32 -2.79 10.87
CA LEU A 303 5.97 -1.56 10.43
C LEU A 303 4.93 -0.50 10.05
N ASN A 304 4.98 0.72 10.59
CA ASN A 304 4.08 1.81 10.19
C ASN A 304 2.58 1.47 10.28
N ASN A 305 2.12 0.67 11.24
CA ASN A 305 0.68 0.37 11.38
C ASN A 305 -0.01 1.35 12.34
N THR A 306 -1.27 1.69 12.06
CA THR A 306 -2.17 2.36 13.01
C THR A 306 -3.16 1.34 13.57
N ILE A 307 -2.93 0.87 14.80
CA ILE A 307 -3.69 -0.20 15.47
C ILE A 307 -4.42 0.35 16.69
N VAL A 308 -5.66 0.82 16.48
CA VAL A 308 -6.41 1.63 17.46
C VAL A 308 -7.90 1.30 17.49
N GLU A 309 -8.58 1.65 18.57
CA GLU A 309 -10.03 1.53 18.73
C GLU A 309 -10.57 0.09 18.54
N ASN A 310 -9.73 -0.94 18.65
CA ASN A 310 -10.18 -2.34 18.63
C ASN A 310 -10.75 -2.72 20.00
N THR A 311 -11.82 -3.52 20.04
CA THR A 311 -12.42 -4.03 21.29
C THR A 311 -12.04 -5.50 21.46
N VAL A 312 -10.96 -5.75 22.20
CA VAL A 312 -10.34 -7.07 22.37
C VAL A 312 -9.72 -7.16 23.76
N ASN A 313 -9.54 -8.35 24.34
CA ASN A 313 -8.78 -8.43 25.60
C ASN A 313 -7.32 -7.97 25.42
N THR A 314 -6.67 -8.48 24.38
CA THR A 314 -5.26 -8.23 24.08
C THR A 314 -5.10 -7.87 22.60
N ALA A 315 -4.44 -6.76 22.26
CA ALA A 315 -4.18 -6.45 20.86
C ALA A 315 -3.08 -7.35 20.26
N LEU A 316 -1.94 -7.53 20.92
CA LEU A 316 -0.90 -8.49 20.53
C LEU A 316 -0.62 -9.50 21.63
N LEU A 317 -1.05 -10.75 21.43
CA LEU A 317 -0.69 -11.86 22.32
C LEU A 317 0.56 -12.57 21.76
N TYR A 318 1.60 -12.68 22.59
CA TYR A 318 2.89 -13.25 22.20
C TYR A 318 3.49 -14.14 23.30
N ASP A 319 4.52 -14.93 22.95
CA ASP A 319 5.34 -15.70 23.89
C ASP A 319 6.83 -15.67 23.50
N LYS A 320 7.66 -16.63 23.94
CA LYS A 320 9.09 -16.70 23.57
C LYS A 320 9.36 -17.17 22.14
N LEU A 321 8.35 -17.69 21.44
CA LEU A 321 8.53 -18.33 20.15
C LEU A 321 8.64 -17.28 19.05
N GLY A 322 9.59 -17.47 18.15
CA GLY A 322 9.79 -16.60 16.99
C GLY A 322 10.26 -15.18 17.36
N THR A 323 10.56 -14.40 16.33
CA THR A 323 10.97 -13.00 16.45
C THR A 323 9.80 -12.05 16.25
N LYS A 324 9.77 -10.94 16.98
CA LYS A 324 8.76 -9.88 16.89
C LYS A 324 9.50 -8.56 16.76
N LEU A 325 9.22 -7.83 15.69
CA LEU A 325 9.77 -6.50 15.44
C LEU A 325 8.63 -5.52 15.27
N LEU A 326 8.55 -4.54 16.16
CA LEU A 326 7.60 -3.43 16.08
C LEU A 326 8.39 -2.14 15.79
N GLY A 327 8.21 -1.59 14.59
CA GLY A 327 8.79 -0.32 14.17
C GLY A 327 7.73 0.69 13.74
N PHE A 328 7.80 1.94 14.20
CA PHE A 328 6.94 3.02 13.68
C PHE A 328 5.43 2.77 13.80
N ASN A 329 4.96 1.96 14.75
CA ASN A 329 3.53 1.67 14.90
C ASN A 329 2.83 2.55 15.94
N VAL A 330 1.55 2.78 15.73
CA VAL A 330 0.59 3.11 16.78
C VAL A 330 -0.02 1.81 17.27
N LEU A 331 0.24 1.42 18.51
CA LEU A 331 -0.39 0.27 19.14
C LEU A 331 -0.87 0.69 20.53
N ALA A 332 -2.00 1.37 20.53
CA ALA A 332 -2.56 2.07 21.68
C ALA A 332 -4.07 2.30 21.48
N TYR A 333 -4.74 2.86 22.49
CA TYR A 333 -6.16 3.23 22.42
C TYR A 333 -7.09 2.07 22.01
N ASN A 334 -6.71 0.84 22.32
CA ASN A 334 -7.58 -0.31 22.13
C ASN A 334 -8.39 -0.51 23.42
N ASN A 335 -9.67 -0.83 23.28
CA ASN A 335 -10.54 -1.11 24.40
C ASN A 335 -10.31 -2.56 24.85
N GLY A 336 -9.50 -2.72 25.90
CA GLY A 336 -8.99 -4.02 26.34
C GLY A 336 -8.04 -3.91 27.52
N SER A 337 -7.73 -5.06 28.11
CA SER A 337 -6.77 -5.13 29.22
C SER A 337 -5.34 -4.82 28.75
N TYR A 338 -4.95 -5.22 27.53
CA TYR A 338 -3.58 -5.13 27.05
C TYR A 338 -3.46 -4.70 25.59
N ALA A 339 -2.49 -3.83 25.28
CA ALA A 339 -2.02 -3.61 23.92
C ALA A 339 -1.06 -4.73 23.49
N CYS A 340 -0.23 -5.21 24.42
CA CYS A 340 0.66 -6.35 24.23
C CYS A 340 0.66 -7.18 25.51
N ARG A 341 0.62 -8.50 25.39
CA ARG A 341 0.65 -9.40 26.55
C ARG A 341 1.50 -10.62 26.29
N TYR A 342 2.38 -10.92 27.23
CA TYR A 342 3.07 -12.20 27.29
C TYR A 342 2.13 -13.29 27.79
N LEU A 343 2.04 -14.40 27.06
CA LEU A 343 1.10 -15.49 27.32
C LEU A 343 1.27 -16.13 28.71
N LEU A 344 2.52 -16.25 29.18
CA LEU A 344 2.89 -17.20 30.24
C LEU A 344 3.19 -16.55 31.61
N GLY A 345 2.77 -15.30 31.81
CA GLY A 345 2.91 -14.61 33.09
C GLY A 345 3.47 -13.20 32.93
N ASP A 346 4.37 -12.84 33.83
CA ASP A 346 4.96 -11.50 33.90
C ASP A 346 6.05 -11.32 32.84
N ALA A 347 5.85 -10.37 31.92
CA ALA A 347 6.78 -10.11 30.82
C ALA A 347 8.13 -9.53 31.29
N ALA A 348 8.14 -8.74 32.37
CA ALA A 348 9.30 -7.93 32.76
C ALA A 348 10.57 -8.77 33.03
N LYS A 349 10.37 -9.96 33.61
CA LYS A 349 11.46 -10.87 34.03
C LYS A 349 11.93 -11.83 32.93
N GLU A 350 11.28 -11.83 31.78
CA GLU A 350 11.58 -12.77 30.72
C GLU A 350 12.75 -12.28 29.87
N GLU A 351 13.69 -13.16 29.58
CA GLU A 351 14.84 -12.86 28.72
C GLU A 351 14.73 -13.63 27.39
N LYS A 352 15.41 -13.12 26.35
CA LYS A 352 15.53 -13.78 25.03
C LYS A 352 14.18 -14.06 24.36
N VAL A 353 13.20 -13.19 24.57
CA VAL A 353 11.84 -13.30 24.02
C VAL A 353 11.78 -12.94 22.53
N GLY A 354 12.88 -12.40 21.98
CA GLY A 354 12.98 -12.01 20.57
C GLY A 354 12.06 -10.85 20.21
N PHE A 355 11.75 -9.97 21.17
CA PHE A 355 10.83 -8.85 20.99
C PHE A 355 11.61 -7.53 20.93
N ASN A 356 11.63 -6.88 19.77
CA ASN A 356 12.28 -5.60 19.55
C ASN A 356 11.24 -4.52 19.24
N ILE A 357 11.35 -3.37 19.89
CA ILE A 357 10.48 -2.22 19.70
C ILE A 357 11.29 -0.95 19.44
N VAL A 358 10.93 -0.20 18.41
CA VAL A 358 11.59 1.06 18.04
C VAL A 358 10.59 2.04 17.41
N TYR A 359 10.64 3.32 17.81
CA TYR A 359 9.78 4.39 17.26
C TYR A 359 8.27 4.10 17.30
N ASN A 360 7.75 3.42 18.32
CA ASN A 360 6.31 3.16 18.45
C ASN A 360 5.63 4.14 19.41
N ILE A 361 4.33 4.33 19.22
CA ILE A 361 3.40 4.93 20.19
C ILE A 361 2.74 3.80 20.97
N LEU A 362 3.04 3.72 22.26
CA LEU A 362 2.61 2.64 23.16
C LEU A 362 2.14 3.23 24.50
N SER A 363 1.19 2.57 25.15
CA SER A 363 0.96 2.77 26.58
C SER A 363 1.80 1.74 27.34
N LEU A 364 2.68 2.17 28.26
CA LEU A 364 3.51 1.25 29.07
C LEU A 364 2.91 0.99 30.46
N LYS A 365 1.85 1.70 30.86
CA LYS A 365 1.21 1.60 32.17
C LYS A 365 -0.31 1.74 32.08
N GLY A 366 -1.00 1.32 33.13
CA GLY A 366 -2.46 1.43 33.21
C GLY A 366 -3.19 0.42 32.33
N ASP A 367 -4.43 0.76 31.97
CA ASP A 367 -5.26 -0.05 31.07
C ASP A 367 -4.70 0.00 29.65
N ASN A 368 -4.91 -1.09 28.90
CA ASN A 368 -4.37 -1.26 27.56
C ASN A 368 -2.84 -1.14 27.46
N LYS A 369 -2.10 -1.45 28.53
CA LYS A 369 -0.63 -1.43 28.51
C LYS A 369 -0.05 -2.46 27.53
N CYS A 370 1.07 -2.11 26.90
CA CYS A 370 1.91 -3.00 26.12
C CYS A 370 2.97 -3.59 27.06
N ASP A 371 2.65 -4.74 27.66
CA ASP A 371 3.60 -5.48 28.48
C ASP A 371 4.66 -6.08 27.57
N VAL A 372 5.90 -5.66 27.79
CA VAL A 372 7.11 -6.13 27.08
C VAL A 372 8.20 -6.44 28.10
N PRO A 373 9.19 -7.28 27.74
CA PRO A 373 10.35 -7.55 28.61
C PRO A 373 11.17 -6.29 28.94
N ASP A 374 11.77 -6.24 30.13
CA ASP A 374 12.68 -5.14 30.51
C ASP A 374 13.86 -5.04 29.52
N GLN A 375 14.32 -6.17 28.99
CA GLN A 375 15.34 -6.23 27.95
C GLN A 375 14.94 -5.48 26.68
N SER A 376 13.66 -5.49 26.31
CA SER A 376 13.15 -4.78 25.13
C SER A 376 13.10 -3.27 25.34
N LEU A 377 13.25 -2.80 26.59
CA LEU A 377 13.20 -1.39 26.98
C LEU A 377 14.56 -0.80 27.38
N SER A 378 15.65 -1.58 27.33
CA SER A 378 16.97 -1.16 27.85
C SER A 378 17.50 0.13 27.20
N ASP A 379 17.12 0.40 25.96
CA ASP A 379 17.45 1.61 25.20
C ASP A 379 16.19 2.37 24.71
N ASN A 380 15.12 2.35 25.51
CA ASN A 380 13.82 2.93 25.14
C ASN A 380 13.82 4.48 25.10
N LYS A 381 14.57 5.07 24.18
CA LYS A 381 14.60 6.51 23.90
C LYS A 381 13.74 6.90 22.69
N THR A 382 13.34 5.91 21.88
CA THR A 382 12.68 6.15 20.60
C THR A 382 11.18 5.90 20.64
N ASN A 383 10.68 5.04 21.54
CA ASN A 383 9.23 4.85 21.68
C ASN A 383 8.64 5.96 22.55
N ILE A 384 7.44 6.42 22.19
CA ILE A 384 6.70 7.47 22.87
C ILE A 384 5.67 6.79 23.79
N ASP A 385 5.84 6.97 25.09
CA ASP A 385 4.92 6.47 26.11
C ASP A 385 3.73 7.43 26.31
N ILE A 386 2.56 6.97 25.92
CA ILE A 386 1.30 7.73 25.98
C ILE A 386 0.42 7.33 27.17
N SER A 387 0.97 6.66 28.19
CA SER A 387 0.21 6.24 29.39
C SER A 387 -0.58 7.37 30.08
N ASN A 388 -0.20 8.64 29.85
CA ASN A 388 -0.88 9.82 30.41
C ASN A 388 -1.75 10.59 29.40
N THR A 389 -1.85 10.12 28.16
CA THR A 389 -2.60 10.76 27.07
C THR A 389 -3.81 9.90 26.75
N ASN A 390 -4.93 10.17 27.42
CA ASN A 390 -6.10 9.30 27.40
C ASN A 390 -6.98 9.45 26.15
N ASP A 391 -6.97 10.62 25.50
CA ASP A 391 -7.82 10.89 24.34
C ASP A 391 -7.04 10.65 23.04
N ILE A 392 -7.43 9.62 22.29
CA ILE A 392 -6.89 9.34 20.96
C ILE A 392 -6.94 10.56 20.04
N ARG A 393 -7.93 11.46 20.21
CA ARG A 393 -8.12 12.63 19.36
C ARG A 393 -7.10 13.72 19.58
N THR A 394 -6.20 13.59 20.56
CA THR A 394 -5.01 14.43 20.62
C THR A 394 -3.98 14.00 19.59
N LEU A 395 -3.90 12.71 19.22
CA LEU A 395 -2.86 12.20 18.33
C LEU A 395 -3.36 11.86 16.92
N LEU A 396 -4.62 11.47 16.78
CA LEU A 396 -5.20 11.03 15.51
C LEU A 396 -6.54 11.75 15.23
N SER A 397 -6.88 11.89 13.95
CA SER A 397 -8.23 12.28 13.50
C SER A 397 -9.28 11.26 13.96
N PRO A 398 -10.59 11.51 13.80
CA PRO A 398 -11.58 10.43 13.66
C PRO A 398 -11.22 9.48 12.52
N LEU A 399 -11.75 8.24 12.56
CA LEU A 399 -11.64 7.33 11.41
C LEU A 399 -12.29 7.98 10.20
N GLN A 400 -11.50 8.23 9.15
CA GLN A 400 -12.01 8.75 7.90
C GLN A 400 -12.58 7.61 7.06
N ASN A 401 -13.71 7.88 6.41
CA ASN A 401 -14.32 6.92 5.49
C ASN A 401 -13.51 6.85 4.19
N ALA A 402 -13.67 5.75 3.46
CA ALA A 402 -13.08 5.59 2.13
C ALA A 402 -13.53 6.71 1.18
N SER A 403 -12.57 7.46 0.63
CA SER A 403 -12.78 8.53 -0.34
C SER A 403 -11.58 8.66 -1.29
N GLU A 404 -11.64 9.59 -2.25
CA GLU A 404 -10.50 9.90 -3.12
C GLU A 404 -9.26 10.40 -2.34
N TYR A 405 -9.47 11.05 -1.18
CA TYR A 405 -8.39 11.55 -0.31
C TYR A 405 -7.71 10.44 0.50
N THR A 406 -8.36 9.28 0.61
CA THR A 406 -7.88 8.14 1.42
C THR A 406 -7.51 6.93 0.56
N ALA A 407 -7.33 7.11 -0.75
CA ALA A 407 -7.13 6.05 -1.73
C ALA A 407 -8.24 4.95 -1.67
N PHE A 408 -9.46 5.36 -1.32
CA PHE A 408 -10.64 4.50 -1.12
C PHE A 408 -10.49 3.46 -0.01
N LEU A 409 -9.63 3.71 0.98
CA LEU A 409 -9.46 2.91 2.19
C LEU A 409 -9.74 3.75 3.46
N PRO A 410 -10.44 3.22 4.48
CA PRO A 410 -10.58 3.92 5.75
C PRO A 410 -9.24 4.04 6.49
N LEU A 411 -8.95 5.21 7.05
CA LEU A 411 -7.66 5.52 7.69
C LEU A 411 -7.80 6.58 8.79
N TYR A 412 -6.71 6.82 9.54
CA TYR A 412 -6.58 7.92 10.49
C TYR A 412 -5.43 8.82 10.09
N TYR A 413 -5.64 10.14 10.09
CA TYR A 413 -4.58 11.11 9.92
C TYR A 413 -3.91 11.40 11.27
N PRO A 414 -2.56 11.45 11.34
CA PRO A 414 -1.87 11.96 12.51
C PRO A 414 -2.12 13.46 12.67
N LYS A 415 -2.18 13.91 13.93
CA LYS A 415 -2.28 15.33 14.25
C LYS A 415 -0.90 15.89 14.58
N ASN A 416 -0.59 17.02 13.96
CA ASN A 416 0.55 17.84 14.33
C ASN A 416 0.08 18.87 15.38
N ASN A 417 0.46 18.68 16.64
CA ASN A 417 0.15 19.64 17.71
C ASN A 417 1.36 20.52 18.06
N ASN A 418 2.48 20.34 17.37
CA ASN A 418 3.79 20.89 17.69
C ASN A 418 4.25 20.52 19.11
N THR A 419 4.09 19.25 19.50
CA THR A 419 4.46 18.74 20.83
C THR A 419 5.49 17.62 20.77
N GLN A 420 6.12 17.32 21.92
CA GLN A 420 7.11 16.22 22.03
C GLN A 420 6.50 14.83 21.87
N THR A 421 5.17 14.70 21.90
CA THR A 421 4.44 13.43 21.68
C THR A 421 3.93 13.30 20.26
N ASP A 422 4.24 14.26 19.39
CA ASP A 422 3.80 14.22 18.01
C ASP A 422 4.40 13.01 17.30
N MET A 423 3.58 12.47 16.40
CA MET A 423 3.87 11.26 15.66
C MET A 423 4.57 11.54 14.34
N ILE A 424 4.82 12.82 14.06
CA ILE A 424 5.23 13.34 12.77
C ILE A 424 6.69 13.75 12.87
N ASN A 425 7.46 13.47 11.83
CA ASN A 425 8.87 13.82 11.70
C ASN A 425 9.71 13.41 12.92
N THR A 426 9.82 12.10 13.19
CA THR A 426 10.52 11.61 14.39
C THR A 426 12.04 11.81 14.38
N GLY A 427 12.61 12.42 13.34
CA GLY A 427 14.06 12.53 13.10
C GLY A 427 14.72 11.20 12.70
N ALA A 428 13.92 10.17 12.42
CA ALA A 428 14.41 8.83 12.10
C ALA A 428 14.25 8.47 10.62
N ILE A 429 15.04 7.49 10.18
CA ILE A 429 14.92 6.84 8.88
C ILE A 429 14.56 5.36 9.07
N GLY A 430 14.13 4.68 8.01
CA GLY A 430 13.88 3.23 8.03
C GLY A 430 12.43 2.81 8.27
N CYS A 431 11.48 3.74 8.15
CA CYS A 431 10.07 3.44 7.93
C CYS A 431 9.85 2.82 6.55
N SER A 432 8.61 2.40 6.30
CA SER A 432 8.10 2.02 4.97
C SER A 432 8.41 3.08 3.89
N SER A 433 8.48 2.69 2.62
CA SER A 433 8.76 3.64 1.52
C SER A 433 7.55 4.48 1.11
N THR A 434 6.35 4.05 1.45
CA THR A 434 5.08 4.71 1.12
C THR A 434 4.12 4.62 2.29
N ASP A 435 3.24 5.59 2.41
CA ASP A 435 2.10 5.56 3.33
C ASP A 435 0.93 4.71 2.77
N GLN A 436 -0.17 4.61 3.53
CA GLN A 436 -1.30 3.77 3.17
C GLN A 436 -1.99 4.22 1.87
N ARG A 437 -1.91 5.51 1.54
CA ARG A 437 -2.47 6.10 0.33
C ARG A 437 -1.58 5.88 -0.89
N GLY A 438 -0.39 5.30 -0.68
CA GLY A 438 0.63 5.12 -1.71
C GLY A 438 1.51 6.36 -1.93
N ILE A 439 1.47 7.33 -1.02
CA ILE A 439 2.32 8.53 -1.07
C ILE A 439 3.70 8.16 -0.54
N ALA A 440 4.76 8.60 -1.23
CA ALA A 440 6.13 8.28 -0.83
C ALA A 440 6.53 8.97 0.49
N ARG A 441 7.22 8.22 1.35
CA ARG A 441 7.91 8.76 2.54
C ARG A 441 9.32 9.13 2.15
N ILE A 442 9.58 10.42 1.99
CA ILE A 442 10.84 10.93 1.43
C ILE A 442 11.75 11.36 2.58
N THR A 443 12.51 10.42 3.14
CA THR A 443 13.38 10.70 4.29
C THR A 443 14.84 10.94 3.91
N ASP A 444 15.18 10.85 2.63
CA ASP A 444 16.55 10.94 2.09
C ASP A 444 16.80 12.16 1.21
N GLY A 445 15.92 13.16 1.27
CA GLY A 445 16.11 14.44 0.60
C GLY A 445 17.40 15.13 1.06
N THR A 446 18.21 15.57 0.09
CA THR A 446 19.33 16.48 0.35
C THR A 446 18.79 17.90 0.38
N LEU A 447 19.09 18.63 1.46
CA LEU A 447 18.75 20.03 1.66
C LEU A 447 19.97 20.77 2.22
N TYR A 448 20.81 21.31 1.33
CA TYR A 448 22.06 21.95 1.72
C TYR A 448 21.83 23.24 2.49
N TYR A 449 20.92 24.09 2.00
CA TYR A 449 20.63 25.39 2.61
C TYR A 449 19.55 25.34 3.70
N ASP A 450 18.88 24.20 3.87
CA ASP A 450 17.85 23.99 4.90
C ASP A 450 17.85 22.55 5.45
N PRO A 451 18.96 22.11 6.08
CA PRO A 451 19.12 20.72 6.50
C PRO A 451 18.12 20.29 7.58
N ASP A 452 17.63 21.23 8.39
CA ASP A 452 16.68 20.97 9.47
C ASP A 452 15.24 20.75 8.95
N ALA A 453 14.92 21.20 7.74
CA ALA A 453 13.63 20.95 7.08
C ALA A 453 13.52 19.56 6.44
N ARG A 454 14.52 18.68 6.64
CA ARG A 454 14.51 17.34 6.06
C ARG A 454 13.41 16.49 6.70
N ASN A 455 12.49 16.01 5.85
CA ASN A 455 11.46 15.06 6.26
C ASN A 455 12.09 13.80 6.87
N SER A 456 11.42 13.26 7.87
CA SER A 456 11.78 12.02 8.55
C SER A 456 10.53 11.19 8.76
N CYS A 457 10.70 9.94 9.17
CA CYS A 457 9.58 9.02 9.27
C CYS A 457 8.49 9.48 10.24
N ASP A 458 7.22 9.42 9.82
CA ASP A 458 6.09 9.46 10.73
C ASP A 458 5.77 8.08 11.33
N ILE A 459 5.21 8.06 12.54
CA ILE A 459 4.68 6.87 13.21
C ILE A 459 3.23 6.65 12.77
N GLY A 460 2.91 5.40 12.42
CA GLY A 460 1.60 4.98 11.92
C GLY A 460 1.55 4.85 10.41
N SER A 461 0.34 4.63 9.90
CA SER A 461 0.08 4.25 8.50
C SER A 461 0.15 5.40 7.51
N ILE A 462 0.02 6.64 7.99
CA ILE A 462 0.00 7.85 7.16
C ILE A 462 1.28 8.64 7.36
N GLU A 463 1.74 9.26 6.27
CA GLU A 463 2.74 10.31 6.27
C GLU A 463 2.00 11.63 6.07
N LEU A 464 2.18 12.61 6.95
CA LEU A 464 1.66 13.95 6.76
C LEU A 464 2.69 14.75 5.95
N MET A 465 2.40 15.01 4.67
CA MET A 465 3.38 15.66 3.82
C MET A 465 3.60 17.12 4.23
N GLU A 466 4.84 17.45 4.54
CA GLU A 466 5.27 18.82 4.77
C GLU A 466 5.79 19.48 3.49
N LEU A 467 5.57 20.79 3.39
CA LEU A 467 6.08 21.59 2.28
C LEU A 467 7.60 21.69 2.40
N THR A 468 8.29 20.85 1.64
CA THR A 468 9.75 20.75 1.71
C THR A 468 10.35 21.06 0.35
N ALA A 469 11.36 21.94 0.34
CA ALA A 469 12.17 22.16 -0.85
C ALA A 469 12.95 20.89 -1.23
N GLY A 470 13.67 20.90 -2.34
CA GLY A 470 14.57 19.81 -2.67
C GLY A 470 15.74 20.29 -3.49
N ASP A 471 16.92 19.75 -3.20
CA ASP A 471 18.11 20.07 -3.98
C ASP A 471 18.10 19.31 -5.31
N LEU A 472 18.24 20.07 -6.41
CA LEU A 472 18.43 19.51 -7.74
C LEU A 472 19.92 19.52 -8.08
N ALA A 473 20.54 18.36 -8.01
CA ALA A 473 21.92 18.15 -8.44
C ALA A 473 22.00 17.70 -9.91
N ASP A 474 23.18 17.88 -10.50
CA ASP A 474 23.55 17.45 -11.84
C ASP A 474 22.75 18.10 -12.98
N LEU A 475 22.32 19.34 -12.76
CA LEU A 475 21.72 20.15 -13.82
C LEU A 475 22.84 20.64 -14.74
N SER A 476 22.69 20.39 -16.03
CA SER A 476 23.72 20.72 -17.03
C SER A 476 23.09 21.18 -18.33
N ASN A 477 23.91 21.85 -19.15
CA ASN A 477 23.50 22.26 -20.48
C ASN A 477 23.14 21.05 -21.36
N GLY A 478 21.86 20.91 -21.68
CA GLY A 478 21.36 20.00 -22.69
C GLY A 478 21.33 20.61 -24.09
N SER A 479 21.13 19.77 -25.11
CA SER A 479 20.86 20.22 -26.47
C SER A 479 19.46 20.85 -26.55
N LEU A 480 19.39 22.17 -26.78
CA LEU A 480 18.11 22.88 -26.95
C LEU A 480 17.36 22.42 -28.21
N LEU A 481 18.09 22.02 -29.25
CA LEU A 481 17.50 21.41 -30.44
C LEU A 481 16.82 20.08 -30.09
N SER A 482 17.46 19.26 -29.27
CA SER A 482 16.88 17.98 -28.83
C SER A 482 15.71 18.18 -27.86
N LEU A 483 15.77 19.19 -26.99
CA LEU A 483 14.66 19.56 -26.11
C LEU A 483 13.41 19.95 -26.92
N ILE A 484 13.58 20.87 -27.87
CA ILE A 484 12.50 21.32 -28.76
C ILE A 484 11.97 20.16 -29.63
N ALA A 485 12.86 19.34 -30.18
CA ALA A 485 12.47 18.19 -30.98
C ALA A 485 11.67 17.17 -30.14
N GLY A 486 12.05 16.98 -28.86
CA GLY A 486 11.29 16.16 -27.93
C GLY A 486 9.88 16.69 -27.68
N TYR A 487 9.72 17.99 -27.41
CA TYR A 487 8.39 18.59 -27.27
C TYR A 487 7.56 18.50 -28.54
N GLN A 488 8.17 18.68 -29.71
CA GLN A 488 7.48 18.51 -30.99
C GLN A 488 7.01 17.06 -31.18
N GLN A 489 7.86 16.08 -30.86
CA GLN A 489 7.51 14.66 -30.97
C GLN A 489 6.33 14.28 -30.08
N GLU A 490 6.32 14.76 -28.83
CA GLU A 490 5.20 14.53 -27.91
C GLU A 490 3.92 15.25 -28.36
N TYR A 491 4.03 16.49 -28.84
CA TYR A 491 2.91 17.22 -29.44
C TYR A 491 2.30 16.42 -30.61
N ASP A 492 3.11 16.00 -31.58
CA ASP A 492 2.66 15.25 -32.76
C ASP A 492 2.02 13.90 -32.35
N PHE A 493 2.58 13.24 -31.32
CA PHE A 493 2.06 12.00 -30.77
C PHE A 493 0.66 12.19 -30.16
N PHE A 494 0.47 13.20 -29.31
CA PHE A 494 -0.85 13.46 -28.70
C PHE A 494 -1.85 14.04 -29.70
N GLU A 495 -1.41 14.81 -30.70
CA GLU A 495 -2.25 15.28 -31.80
C GLU A 495 -2.86 14.09 -32.54
N ASN A 496 -2.04 13.09 -32.88
CA ASN A 496 -2.50 11.86 -33.50
C ASN A 496 -3.51 11.09 -32.63
N LEU A 497 -3.25 10.99 -31.33
CA LEU A 497 -4.14 10.29 -30.39
C LEU A 497 -5.46 11.04 -30.13
N VAL A 498 -5.48 12.37 -30.27
CA VAL A 498 -6.73 13.15 -30.21
C VAL A 498 -7.56 12.93 -31.48
N GLU A 499 -6.93 12.89 -32.65
CA GLU A 499 -7.62 12.63 -33.92
C GLU A 499 -8.09 11.17 -34.05
N LYS A 500 -7.28 10.23 -33.57
CA LYS A 500 -7.49 8.78 -33.70
C LYS A 500 -7.18 8.10 -32.36
N PRO A 501 -8.05 8.24 -31.35
CA PRO A 501 -7.83 7.64 -30.05
C PRO A 501 -7.82 6.12 -30.15
N ASN A 502 -6.78 5.50 -29.59
CA ASN A 502 -6.71 4.05 -29.39
C ASN A 502 -7.68 3.58 -28.28
N ASN A 503 -8.03 4.46 -27.34
CA ASN A 503 -9.06 4.27 -26.33
C ASN A 503 -9.89 5.56 -26.16
N PRO A 504 -11.21 5.53 -26.43
CA PRO A 504 -12.09 6.69 -26.25
C PRO A 504 -12.05 7.32 -24.85
N ASP A 505 -11.84 6.51 -23.80
CA ASP A 505 -11.82 7.00 -22.42
C ASP A 505 -10.66 7.98 -22.16
N PHE A 506 -9.57 7.87 -22.93
CA PHE A 506 -8.34 8.64 -22.72
C PHE A 506 -8.37 10.00 -23.44
N LEU A 507 -9.43 10.30 -24.20
CA LEU A 507 -9.50 11.50 -25.04
C LEU A 507 -9.30 12.81 -24.27
N THR A 508 -9.86 12.90 -23.06
CA THR A 508 -9.71 14.10 -22.21
C THR A 508 -8.26 14.27 -21.75
N TYR A 509 -7.64 13.18 -21.29
CA TYR A 509 -6.21 13.14 -20.97
C TYR A 509 -5.35 13.54 -22.17
N TYR A 510 -5.62 13.00 -23.37
CA TYR A 510 -4.87 13.33 -24.58
C TYR A 510 -4.97 14.80 -24.97
N LYS A 511 -6.16 15.40 -24.87
CA LYS A 511 -6.34 16.84 -25.14
C LYS A 511 -5.53 17.71 -24.18
N ILE A 512 -5.45 17.32 -22.91
CA ILE A 512 -4.67 18.05 -21.90
C ILE A 512 -3.19 17.93 -22.19
N ARG A 513 -2.68 16.72 -22.45
CA ARG A 513 -1.26 16.53 -22.81
C ARG A 513 -0.88 17.24 -24.09
N LEU A 514 -1.73 17.21 -25.11
CA LEU A 514 -1.54 17.96 -26.34
C LEU A 514 -1.35 19.46 -26.06
N GLN A 515 -2.23 20.05 -25.24
CA GLN A 515 -2.13 21.46 -24.87
C GLN A 515 -0.87 21.75 -24.05
N GLU A 516 -0.51 20.90 -23.08
CA GLU A 516 0.72 21.02 -22.30
C GLU A 516 1.97 21.04 -23.19
N TYR A 517 2.09 20.09 -24.14
CA TYR A 517 3.24 20.04 -25.04
C TYR A 517 3.24 21.15 -26.08
N LYS A 518 2.06 21.61 -26.51
CA LYS A 518 1.94 22.80 -27.37
C LYS A 518 2.50 24.03 -26.65
N ASP A 519 2.06 24.26 -25.41
CA ASP A 519 2.50 25.40 -24.61
C ASP A 519 4.01 25.32 -24.33
N LEU A 520 4.53 24.15 -23.95
CA LEU A 520 5.96 23.92 -23.77
C LEU A 520 6.75 24.23 -25.05
N LEU A 521 6.28 23.76 -26.21
CA LEU A 521 6.95 23.97 -27.49
C LEU A 521 6.98 25.46 -27.89
N GLU A 522 5.83 26.13 -27.88
CA GLU A 522 5.70 27.53 -28.30
C GLU A 522 6.46 28.46 -27.34
N LYS A 523 6.24 28.31 -26.03
CA LYS A 523 6.82 29.17 -25.01
C LYS A 523 8.32 28.94 -24.84
N THR A 524 8.82 27.71 -25.00
CA THR A 524 10.27 27.43 -24.92
C THR A 524 10.99 28.09 -26.10
N LYS A 525 10.42 28.01 -27.32
CA LYS A 525 10.96 28.70 -28.50
C LYS A 525 10.99 30.22 -28.31
N GLY A 526 9.95 30.81 -27.71
CA GLY A 526 9.88 32.24 -27.40
C GLY A 526 10.89 32.71 -26.36
N ASN A 527 11.30 31.83 -25.45
CA ASN A 527 12.17 32.13 -24.31
C ASN A 527 13.55 31.47 -24.41
N LEU A 528 14.06 31.27 -25.64
CA LEU A 528 15.38 30.64 -25.85
C LEU A 528 16.52 31.48 -25.28
N LYS A 529 17.33 30.86 -24.42
CA LYS A 529 18.59 31.42 -23.93
C LYS A 529 19.75 30.58 -24.47
N TYR A 530 20.80 31.23 -24.98
CA TYR A 530 21.97 30.53 -25.47
C TYR A 530 22.60 29.72 -24.33
N ARG A 531 22.72 28.40 -24.52
CA ARG A 531 23.15 27.46 -23.46
C ARG A 531 22.35 27.66 -22.16
N GLY A 532 21.03 27.80 -22.28
CA GLY A 532 20.13 27.79 -21.14
C GLY A 532 19.89 26.39 -20.58
N ILE A 533 19.55 26.33 -19.30
CA ILE A 533 18.98 25.17 -18.61
C ILE A 533 17.55 25.57 -18.22
N TYR A 534 16.60 24.67 -18.50
CA TYR A 534 15.17 24.87 -18.27
C TYR A 534 14.75 23.89 -17.18
N ILE A 535 14.45 24.41 -15.99
CA ILE A 535 14.15 23.60 -14.82
C ILE A 535 12.65 23.64 -14.57
N ASP A 536 12.01 22.50 -14.74
CA ASP A 536 10.58 22.29 -14.53
C ASP A 536 10.33 21.68 -13.15
N LEU A 537 9.95 22.53 -12.20
CA LEU A 537 9.67 22.12 -10.82
C LEU A 537 8.55 21.08 -10.73
N LYS A 538 7.51 21.17 -11.58
CA LYS A 538 6.42 20.19 -11.62
C LYS A 538 6.92 18.81 -12.06
N LYS A 539 7.80 18.77 -13.06
CA LYS A 539 8.44 17.52 -13.52
C LYS A 539 9.30 16.88 -12.44
N TYR A 540 9.98 17.68 -11.63
CA TYR A 540 10.76 17.19 -10.49
C TYR A 540 9.92 16.88 -9.26
N LYS A 541 8.61 17.21 -9.27
CA LYS A 541 7.69 17.09 -8.12
C LYS A 541 8.23 17.81 -6.88
N LEU A 542 8.81 18.99 -7.12
CA LEU A 542 9.33 19.87 -6.09
C LEU A 542 8.65 21.25 -6.16
N PRO A 543 8.53 21.96 -5.02
CA PRO A 543 8.65 21.42 -3.67
C PRO A 543 7.64 20.28 -3.42
N LEU A 544 7.87 19.48 -2.39
CA LEU A 544 6.89 18.48 -1.96
C LEU A 544 5.56 19.19 -1.64
N PRO A 545 4.40 18.60 -1.97
CA PRO A 545 3.12 19.25 -1.76
C PRO A 545 2.86 19.47 -0.28
N GLN A 546 2.31 20.62 0.10
CA GLN A 546 1.79 20.82 1.44
C GLN A 546 0.52 19.99 1.65
N GLU A 547 0.43 19.24 2.74
CA GLU A 547 -0.83 18.60 3.15
C GLU A 547 -1.65 19.52 4.06
N VAL A 548 -2.94 19.71 3.73
CA VAL A 548 -3.86 20.61 4.44
C VAL A 548 -5.14 19.86 4.83
N GLU A 549 -5.53 19.97 6.09
CA GLU A 549 -6.81 19.45 6.59
C GLU A 549 -7.98 20.28 6.07
N LEU A 550 -8.99 19.60 5.51
CA LEU A 550 -10.22 20.18 5.01
C LEU A 550 -11.29 20.24 6.10
N THR A 551 -12.38 20.97 5.86
CA THR A 551 -13.47 21.15 6.83
C THR A 551 -14.21 19.85 7.18
N ASP A 552 -14.14 18.83 6.34
CA ASP A 552 -14.72 17.51 6.56
C ASP A 552 -13.75 16.53 7.27
N GLY A 553 -12.53 16.98 7.58
CA GLY A 553 -11.47 16.19 8.22
C GLY A 553 -10.67 15.30 7.25
N ASN A 554 -10.94 15.33 5.94
CA ASN A 554 -10.03 14.77 4.94
C ASN A 554 -8.82 15.69 4.76
N HIS A 555 -7.75 15.16 4.15
CA HIS A 555 -6.55 15.95 3.87
C HIS A 555 -6.31 16.05 2.36
N GLN A 556 -5.97 17.25 1.90
CA GLN A 556 -5.65 17.56 0.51
C GLN A 556 -4.16 17.86 0.36
N LEU A 557 -3.55 17.32 -0.71
CA LEU A 557 -2.21 17.69 -1.14
C LEU A 557 -2.27 18.89 -2.09
N ASN A 558 -1.64 20.00 -1.68
CA ASN A 558 -1.51 21.21 -2.48
C ASN A 558 -0.23 21.18 -3.28
N PHE A 559 -0.30 20.56 -4.46
CA PHE A 559 0.82 20.48 -5.41
C PHE A 559 1.25 21.86 -5.91
N PHE A 560 2.53 21.95 -6.26
CA PHE A 560 3.10 23.15 -6.84
C PHE A 560 2.32 23.63 -8.07
N SER A 561 1.87 24.87 -8.00
CA SER A 561 1.27 25.62 -9.10
C SER A 561 1.55 27.13 -8.93
N PRO A 562 1.69 27.90 -10.01
CA PRO A 562 1.88 29.35 -9.89
C PRO A 562 0.69 30.08 -9.26
N GLU A 563 -0.49 29.47 -9.24
CA GLU A 563 -1.68 30.03 -8.57
C GLU A 563 -1.55 29.98 -7.05
N ASN A 564 -0.94 28.92 -6.52
CA ASN A 564 -0.80 28.69 -5.08
C ASN A 564 0.55 29.17 -4.52
N TYR A 565 1.56 29.35 -5.37
CA TYR A 565 2.94 29.62 -4.94
C TYR A 565 3.55 30.81 -5.68
N LYS A 566 4.21 31.70 -4.91
CA LYS A 566 5.07 32.74 -5.46
C LYS A 566 6.50 32.22 -5.54
N VAL A 567 7.08 32.20 -6.73
CA VAL A 567 8.47 31.79 -6.94
C VAL A 567 9.37 33.02 -6.96
N THR A 568 10.40 33.01 -6.12
CA THR A 568 11.52 33.97 -6.16
C THR A 568 12.79 33.20 -6.37
N VAL A 569 13.68 33.71 -7.22
CA VAL A 569 14.96 33.08 -7.52
C VAL A 569 16.11 34.02 -7.19
N GLU A 570 17.19 33.44 -6.69
CA GLU A 570 18.43 34.14 -6.39
C GLU A 570 19.60 33.36 -6.99
N ALA A 571 20.48 34.05 -7.72
CA ALA A 571 21.69 33.46 -8.26
C ALA A 571 22.85 33.69 -7.27
N LEU A 572 23.31 32.62 -6.62
CA LEU A 572 24.42 32.71 -5.65
C LEU A 572 25.79 32.93 -6.31
N GLY A 573 26.01 32.34 -7.49
CA GLY A 573 27.21 32.54 -8.30
C GLY A 573 27.84 31.26 -8.81
N ILE A 574 29.16 31.28 -9.01
CA ILE A 574 29.95 30.12 -9.48
C ILE A 574 30.88 29.62 -8.38
N GLY A 575 31.06 28.30 -8.27
CA GLY A 575 31.88 27.71 -7.23
C GLY A 575 31.61 26.22 -7.04
N GLN A 576 32.09 25.69 -5.91
CA GLN A 576 31.74 24.34 -5.48
C GLN A 576 30.95 24.41 -4.18
N ILE A 577 29.85 23.65 -4.14
CA ILE A 577 29.09 23.31 -2.94
C ILE A 577 29.35 21.83 -2.68
N ASN A 578 29.86 21.49 -1.49
CA ASN A 578 30.06 20.12 -1.07
C ASN A 578 30.02 20.00 0.46
N ASP A 579 30.09 18.77 0.96
CA ASP A 579 30.04 18.44 2.39
C ASP A 579 31.18 19.09 3.22
N THR A 580 32.26 19.56 2.57
CA THR A 580 33.42 20.19 3.23
C THR A 580 33.36 21.72 3.23
N GLY A 581 32.36 22.33 2.59
CA GLY A 581 32.11 23.76 2.61
C GLY A 581 31.68 24.34 1.26
N GLU A 582 31.32 25.62 1.30
CA GLU A 582 30.89 26.40 0.13
C GLU A 582 32.00 27.33 -0.36
N THR A 583 32.32 27.27 -1.65
CA THR A 583 33.28 28.15 -2.32
C THR A 583 32.62 28.91 -3.47
N VAL A 584 31.43 29.45 -3.22
CA VAL A 584 30.64 30.19 -4.21
C VAL A 584 31.03 31.66 -4.23
N LYS A 585 31.23 32.22 -5.42
CA LYS A 585 31.50 33.64 -5.65
C LYS A 585 30.43 34.21 -6.58
N PRO A 586 29.82 35.36 -6.26
CA PRO A 586 28.88 36.02 -7.15
C PRO A 586 29.48 36.23 -8.55
N ASP A 587 28.71 35.91 -9.58
CA ASP A 587 29.09 36.14 -10.97
C ASP A 587 27.96 36.92 -11.65
N PRO A 588 28.15 38.21 -12.00
CA PRO A 588 27.11 39.03 -12.61
C PRO A 588 26.70 38.55 -14.01
N LYS A 589 27.42 37.59 -14.60
CA LYS A 589 27.10 37.01 -15.91
C LYS A 589 26.23 35.77 -15.80
N LEU A 590 26.08 35.19 -14.60
CA LEU A 590 25.18 34.07 -14.34
C LEU A 590 23.80 34.61 -13.99
N HIS A 591 22.80 34.17 -14.73
CA HIS A 591 21.41 34.54 -14.50
C HIS A 591 20.62 33.29 -14.11
N CYS A 592 19.81 33.42 -13.07
CA CYS A 592 18.79 32.48 -12.64
C CYS A 592 17.49 33.29 -12.54
N GLU A 593 16.54 33.06 -13.46
CA GLU A 593 15.30 33.84 -13.53
C GLU A 593 14.09 32.90 -13.57
N TRP A 594 13.02 33.27 -12.87
CA TRP A 594 11.73 32.62 -13.00
C TRP A 594 11.04 33.16 -14.25
N ASN A 595 10.62 32.27 -15.15
CA ASN A 595 9.87 32.63 -16.33
C ASN A 595 8.39 32.29 -16.10
N GLU A 596 7.55 33.30 -15.92
CA GLU A 596 6.12 33.13 -15.62
C GLU A 596 5.37 32.43 -16.75
N ASP A 597 5.72 32.71 -18.00
CA ASP A 597 5.05 32.08 -19.15
C ASP A 597 5.29 30.56 -19.17
N LEU A 598 6.55 30.14 -18.98
CA LEU A 598 6.96 28.74 -18.97
C LEU A 598 6.66 28.01 -17.65
N GLU A 599 6.48 28.77 -16.56
CA GLU A 599 6.45 28.25 -15.20
C GLU A 599 7.71 27.43 -14.87
N GLN A 600 8.87 27.92 -15.35
CA GLN A 600 10.17 27.26 -15.21
C GLN A 600 11.25 28.23 -14.72
N ILE A 601 12.25 27.68 -14.05
CA ILE A 601 13.48 28.42 -13.73
C ILE A 601 14.43 28.31 -14.92
N LEU A 602 14.87 29.45 -15.44
CA LEU A 602 15.85 29.56 -16.51
C LEU A 602 17.21 29.91 -15.93
N VAL A 603 18.20 29.07 -16.21
CA VAL A 603 19.59 29.30 -15.82
C VAL A 603 20.43 29.46 -17.08
N TYR A 604 21.14 30.58 -17.22
CA TYR A 604 21.96 30.86 -18.40
C TYR A 604 23.08 31.86 -18.11
N ARG A 605 23.99 32.01 -19.07
CA ARG A 605 25.09 32.99 -18.99
C ARG A 605 25.08 33.96 -20.15
N THR A 606 25.44 35.21 -19.89
CA THR A 606 25.55 36.27 -20.91
C THR A 606 26.91 36.35 -21.59
N ASP A 607 27.94 35.69 -21.05
CA ASP A 607 29.28 35.65 -21.63
C ASP A 607 29.55 34.47 -22.56
N GLY A 608 28.52 33.68 -22.88
CA GLY A 608 28.58 32.55 -23.81
C GLY A 608 29.27 31.29 -23.26
N LEU A 609 29.71 31.28 -22.00
CA LEU A 609 30.25 30.08 -21.35
C LEU A 609 29.14 29.09 -20.99
N CYS A 610 29.51 27.82 -20.79
CA CYS A 610 28.57 26.80 -20.31
C CYS A 610 28.31 26.96 -18.81
N CYS A 611 27.10 26.65 -18.38
CA CYS A 611 26.78 26.29 -17.00
C CYS A 611 27.19 24.82 -16.82
N ILE A 612 28.43 24.56 -16.42
CA ILE A 612 28.97 23.20 -16.25
C ILE A 612 28.73 22.75 -14.80
N ASN A 613 28.03 21.62 -14.63
CA ASN A 613 27.74 20.94 -13.36
C ASN A 613 27.26 21.89 -12.25
N MET A 614 25.94 22.12 -12.20
CA MET A 614 25.26 22.44 -10.93
C MET A 614 24.98 21.15 -10.19
#